data_AF-A0A7C6VZ01-F1
#
_entry.id   AF-A0A7C6VZ01-F1
#
_cell.length_a   1.000
_cell.length_b   1.000
_cell.length_c   1.000
_cell.angle_alpha   90.00
_cell.angle_beta   90.00
_cell.angle_gamma   90.00
#
_symmetry.space_group_name_H-M   'P 1'
#
loop_
_entity.id
_entity.type
_entity.pdbx_description
1 polymer ?
#
loop_
_entity_poly.entity_id
_entity_poly.type
_entity_poly.pdbx_seq_one_letter_code
_entity_poly.pdbx_strand_id
1 'polypeptide(L)'
;MASFEQPASCITSRCVFSASEISASLSASSTLQGISIVETINELEGRGVGFRSLTENIDTTTPGGRLVFHLFGALAQFERDLIRERTWAGLKAAEDRRRHGGRQAVITPDKLEKARQHMASGLNLREAAAQIKVGKTALYAALKTEKTGAKHQA
;
A
#
# COMPACT_ATOMS: atom_id res chain seq x y z
N MET A 1 -63.38 -18.00 -3.42
CA MET A 1 -63.26 -18.96 -4.53
C MET A 1 -62.41 -18.33 -5.60
N ALA A 2 -61.50 -19.16 -6.16
CA ALA A 2 -60.47 -18.87 -7.17
C ALA A 2 -59.29 -17.98 -6.69
N SER A 3 -58.01 -18.26 -6.96
CA SER A 3 -57.27 -19.45 -7.43
C SER A 3 -55.78 -19.03 -7.46
N PHE A 4 -54.86 -19.96 -7.13
CA PHE A 4 -53.53 -20.21 -7.74
C PHE A 4 -52.60 -19.00 -8.06
N GLU A 5 -51.38 -18.89 -7.54
CA GLU A 5 -50.20 -19.67 -7.94
C GLU A 5 -49.05 -19.59 -6.91
N GLN A 6 -48.47 -20.74 -6.55
CA GLN A 6 -47.06 -20.92 -6.16
C GLN A 6 -46.36 -21.64 -7.34
N PRO A 7 -45.05 -21.45 -7.62
CA PRO A 7 -43.92 -21.98 -6.81
C PRO A 7 -42.71 -20.99 -6.80
N ALA A 8 -41.64 -21.08 -6.02
CA ALA A 8 -40.86 -22.21 -5.56
C ALA A 8 -39.93 -21.79 -4.39
N SER A 9 -39.75 -22.74 -3.45
CA SER A 9 -38.54 -23.04 -2.65
C SER A 9 -37.64 -21.89 -2.14
N CYS A 10 -37.51 -21.76 -0.82
CA CYS A 10 -36.41 -22.40 -0.06
C CYS A 10 -36.54 -22.08 1.44
N ILE A 11 -37.13 -23.01 2.18
CA ILE A 11 -37.09 -23.07 3.64
C ILE A 11 -35.77 -23.75 4.03
N THR A 12 -35.07 -23.19 5.02
CA THR A 12 -33.89 -23.74 5.74
C THR A 12 -32.59 -23.95 4.95
N SER A 13 -31.67 -22.95 5.00
CA SER A 13 -30.34 -23.07 5.61
C SER A 13 -29.49 -21.84 5.27
N ARG A 14 -28.92 -21.22 6.32
CA ARG A 14 -27.65 -20.47 6.36
C ARG A 14 -27.21 -19.84 5.03
N CYS A 15 -27.71 -18.64 4.73
CA CYS A 15 -27.07 -17.77 3.73
C CYS A 15 -25.68 -17.36 4.23
N VAL A 16 -24.66 -18.08 3.79
CA VAL A 16 -23.28 -17.61 3.77
C VAL A 16 -23.23 -16.52 2.70
N PHE A 17 -23.31 -15.25 3.10
CA PHE A 17 -23.12 -14.16 2.15
C PHE A 17 -21.62 -14.07 1.83
N SER A 18 -21.30 -14.39 0.58
CA SER A 18 -19.98 -14.35 -0.03
C SER A 18 -19.28 -13.01 0.22
N ALA A 19 -18.02 -13.07 0.64
CA ALA A 19 -17.12 -11.94 0.85
C ALA A 19 -16.67 -11.28 -0.49
N SER A 20 -17.54 -11.20 -1.50
CA SER A 20 -17.19 -10.79 -2.86
C SER A 20 -17.58 -9.37 -3.25
N GLU A 21 -18.31 -8.61 -2.41
CA GLU A 21 -18.84 -7.29 -2.81
C GLU A 21 -18.19 -6.07 -2.14
N ILE A 22 -17.14 -6.23 -1.33
CA ILE A 22 -16.43 -5.09 -0.70
C ILE A 22 -15.25 -4.59 -1.57
N SER A 23 -14.93 -5.26 -2.68
CA SER A 23 -13.65 -5.03 -3.38
C SER A 23 -13.67 -4.00 -4.53
N ALA A 24 -14.77 -3.28 -4.78
CA ALA A 24 -14.92 -2.50 -6.02
C ALA A 24 -14.88 -0.96 -5.90
N SER A 25 -14.59 -0.39 -4.73
CA SER A 25 -14.48 1.08 -4.56
C SER A 25 -13.20 1.53 -3.85
N LEU A 26 -12.13 0.74 -3.92
CA LEU A 26 -10.78 1.11 -3.50
C LEU A 26 -9.82 1.08 -4.69
N SER A 27 -10.10 1.89 -5.70
CA SER A 27 -9.11 2.20 -6.73
C SER A 27 -9.02 3.70 -6.92
N ALA A 28 -7.81 4.21 -6.66
CA ALA A 28 -7.32 5.55 -7.02
C ALA A 28 -7.68 6.73 -6.10
N SER A 29 -7.15 6.74 -4.87
CA SER A 29 -6.35 7.88 -4.39
C SER A 29 -5.61 7.52 -3.09
N SER A 30 -4.34 7.96 -2.99
CA SER A 30 -3.56 8.07 -1.75
C SER A 30 -2.87 6.82 -1.19
N THR A 31 -1.63 6.62 -1.62
CA THR A 31 -0.58 5.72 -1.07
C THR A 31 -0.11 6.07 0.37
N LEU A 32 -0.96 6.64 1.24
CA LEU A 32 -0.57 7.03 2.61
C LEU A 32 -1.71 6.95 3.65
N GLN A 33 -2.84 6.30 3.36
CA GLN A 33 -3.89 6.13 4.38
C GLN A 33 -3.53 4.94 5.28
N GLY A 34 -2.78 5.20 6.35
CA GLY A 34 -2.79 4.28 7.48
C GLY A 34 -4.24 4.16 7.95
N ILE A 35 -4.78 2.95 7.95
CA ILE A 35 -6.17 2.66 8.34
C ILE A 35 -6.48 3.42 9.63
N SER A 36 -7.44 4.34 9.56
CA SER A 36 -7.86 5.12 10.73
C SER A 36 -8.82 4.28 11.56
N ILE A 37 -8.46 4.03 12.82
CA ILE A 37 -9.35 3.35 13.77
C ILE A 37 -10.69 4.09 13.93
N VAL A 38 -10.70 5.41 13.69
CA VAL A 38 -11.91 6.23 13.72
C VAL A 38 -12.81 5.94 12.51
N GLU A 39 -12.24 5.76 11.32
CA GLU A 39 -13.00 5.38 10.12
C GLU A 39 -13.65 4.00 10.31
N THR A 40 -12.89 3.02 10.80
CA THR A 40 -13.41 1.68 11.07
C THR A 40 -14.55 1.67 12.08
N ILE A 41 -14.49 2.50 13.13
CA ILE A 41 -15.55 2.53 14.14
C ILE A 41 -16.79 3.29 13.65
N ASN A 42 -16.63 4.32 12.82
CA ASN A 42 -17.76 4.97 12.15
C ASN A 42 -18.49 4.00 11.22
N GLU A 43 -17.76 3.13 10.50
CA GLU A 43 -18.36 2.08 9.67
C GLU A 43 -19.13 1.04 10.52
N LEU A 44 -18.61 0.68 11.70
CA LEU A 44 -19.29 -0.21 12.62
C LEU A 44 -20.57 0.43 13.20
N GLU A 45 -20.51 1.72 13.56
CA GLU A 45 -21.67 2.48 14.03
C GLU A 45 -22.76 2.58 12.95
N GLY A 46 -22.39 2.86 11.70
CA GLY A 46 -23.33 2.88 10.57
C GLY A 46 -24.03 1.54 10.31
N ARG A 47 -23.45 0.44 10.81
CA ARG A 47 -24.02 -0.92 10.77
C ARG A 47 -24.74 -1.30 12.06
N GLY A 48 -24.85 -0.39 13.03
CA GLY A 48 -25.46 -0.63 14.34
C GLY A 48 -24.65 -1.53 15.28
N VAL A 49 -23.33 -1.65 15.05
CA VAL A 49 -22.43 -2.48 15.84
C VAL A 49 -21.70 -1.62 16.88
N GLY A 50 -21.84 -1.97 18.16
CA GLY A 50 -21.12 -1.31 19.25
C GLY A 50 -19.69 -1.81 19.41
N PHE A 51 -18.75 -0.89 19.61
CA PHE A 51 -17.35 -1.19 19.94
C PHE A 51 -17.08 -0.95 21.44
N ARG A 52 -16.49 -1.95 22.11
CA ARG A 52 -16.06 -1.84 23.50
C ARG A 52 -14.61 -2.27 23.64
N SER A 53 -13.76 -1.37 24.13
CA SER A 53 -12.38 -1.70 24.51
C SER A 53 -12.36 -2.26 25.93
N LEU A 54 -11.80 -3.46 26.09
CA LEU A 54 -11.67 -4.10 27.41
C LEU A 54 -10.51 -3.50 28.22
N THR A 55 -9.44 -3.07 27.55
CA THR A 55 -8.24 -2.50 28.19
C THR A 55 -8.48 -1.08 28.66
N GLU A 56 -9.11 -0.26 27.82
CA GLU A 56 -9.34 1.17 28.09
C GLU A 56 -10.71 1.45 28.73
N ASN A 57 -11.54 0.41 28.91
CA ASN A 57 -12.93 0.48 29.39
C ASN A 57 -13.78 1.53 28.64
N ILE A 58 -13.55 1.70 27.33
CA ILE A 58 -14.30 2.61 26.47
C ILE A 58 -15.46 1.85 25.84
N ASP A 59 -16.68 2.37 25.98
CA ASP A 59 -17.89 1.79 25.40
C ASP A 59 -18.60 2.78 24.46
N THR A 60 -18.44 2.57 23.15
CA THR A 60 -19.02 3.42 22.10
C THR A 60 -20.54 3.22 21.90
N THR A 61 -21.16 2.29 22.63
CA THR A 61 -22.64 2.21 22.65
C THR A 61 -23.27 3.39 23.38
N THR A 62 -22.53 4.04 24.29
CA THR A 62 -22.96 5.22 25.02
C THR A 62 -22.53 6.53 24.32
N PRO A 63 -23.34 7.61 24.38
CA PRO A 63 -22.94 8.91 23.83
C PRO A 63 -21.64 9.45 24.44
N GLY A 64 -21.42 9.23 25.74
CA GLY A 64 -20.20 9.63 26.44
C GLY A 64 -18.97 8.85 25.96
N GLY A 65 -19.08 7.53 25.78
CA GLY A 65 -17.98 6.72 25.28
C GLY A 65 -17.64 7.00 23.82
N ARG A 66 -18.61 7.38 22.97
CA ARG A 66 -18.33 7.88 21.61
C ARG A 66 -17.51 9.17 21.63
N LEU A 67 -17.88 10.13 22.46
CA LEU A 67 -17.14 11.39 22.59
C LEU A 67 -15.68 11.15 23.00
N VAL A 68 -15.47 10.37 24.06
CA VAL A 68 -14.14 10.04 24.57
C VAL A 68 -13.32 9.29 23.52
N PHE A 69 -13.95 8.34 22.83
CA PHE A 69 -13.31 7.60 21.75
C PHE A 69 -12.85 8.53 20.60
N HIS A 70 -13.71 9.43 20.12
CA HIS A 70 -13.35 10.37 19.05
C HIS A 70 -12.23 11.33 19.47
N LEU A 71 -12.23 11.79 20.72
CA LEU A 71 -11.17 12.65 21.25
C LEU A 71 -9.81 11.93 21.21
N PHE A 72 -9.74 10.69 21.72
CA PHE A 72 -8.51 9.90 21.67
C PHE A 72 -8.10 9.54 20.24
N GLY A 73 -9.08 9.26 19.37
CA GLY A 73 -8.83 9.05 17.95
C GLY A 73 -8.21 10.27 17.27
N ALA A 74 -8.71 11.47 17.57
CA ALA A 74 -8.17 12.72 17.06
C ALA A 74 -6.76 13.01 17.60
N LEU A 75 -6.52 12.77 18.90
CA LEU A 75 -5.19 12.93 19.52
C LEU A 75 -4.16 11.96 18.91
N ALA A 76 -4.53 10.69 18.74
CA ALA A 76 -3.65 9.70 18.10
C ALA A 76 -3.33 10.08 16.65
N GLN A 77 -4.29 10.68 15.93
CA GLN A 77 -4.03 11.19 14.58
C GLN A 77 -3.06 12.36 14.60
N PHE A 78 -3.26 13.32 15.50
CA PHE A 78 -2.38 14.47 15.68
C PHE A 78 -0.93 14.06 15.98
N GLU A 79 -0.73 13.09 16.89
CA GLU A 79 0.60 12.56 17.21
C GLU A 79 1.28 11.92 15.99
N ARG A 80 0.54 11.14 15.18
CA ARG A 80 1.05 10.56 13.93
C ARG A 80 1.48 11.64 12.94
N ASP A 81 0.69 12.71 12.83
CA ASP A 81 0.99 13.80 11.90
C ASP A 81 2.22 14.60 12.35
N LEU A 82 2.42 14.81 13.66
CA LEU A 82 3.66 15.38 14.20
C LEU A 82 4.90 14.53 13.91
N ILE A 83 4.80 13.19 14.02
CA ILE A 83 5.90 12.28 13.69
C ILE A 83 6.23 12.37 12.19
N ARG A 84 5.21 12.44 11.34
CA ARG A 84 5.39 12.61 9.89
C ARG A 84 6.09 13.93 9.60
N GLU A 85 5.64 15.03 10.17
CA GLU A 85 6.23 16.36 9.95
C GLU A 85 7.73 16.37 10.27
N ARG A 86 8.13 15.79 11.42
CA ARG A 86 9.55 15.66 11.78
C ARG A 86 10.32 14.80 10.79
N THR A 87 9.73 13.72 10.31
CA THR A 87 10.35 12.83 9.30
C THR A 87 10.58 13.58 7.99
N TRP A 88 9.59 14.34 7.53
CA TRP A 88 9.68 15.17 6.32
C TRP A 88 10.75 16.25 6.46
N ALA A 89 10.82 16.92 7.61
CA ALA A 89 11.86 17.90 7.89
C ALA A 89 13.27 17.25 7.84
N GLY A 90 13.42 16.04 8.38
CA GLY A 90 14.67 15.28 8.32
C GLY A 90 15.05 14.86 6.89
N LEU A 91 14.08 14.40 6.10
CA LEU A 91 14.29 14.05 4.69
C LEU A 91 14.69 15.26 3.86
N LYS A 92 14.01 16.41 4.04
CA LYS A 92 14.34 17.66 3.36
C LYS A 92 15.76 18.13 3.70
N ALA A 93 16.14 18.08 4.98
CA ALA A 93 17.50 18.42 5.39
C ALA A 93 18.57 17.45 4.83
N ALA A 94 18.23 16.17 4.61
CA ALA A 94 19.11 15.21 3.96
C ALA A 94 19.25 15.48 2.44
N GLU A 95 18.13 15.83 1.80
CA GLU A 95 18.08 16.23 0.39
C GLU A 95 18.88 17.50 0.11
N ASP A 96 18.80 18.52 0.96
CA ASP A 96 19.62 19.74 0.87
C ASP A 96 21.12 19.42 0.93
N ARG A 97 21.48 18.34 1.64
CA ARG A 97 22.85 17.80 1.71
C ARG A 97 23.16 16.82 0.57
N ARG A 98 22.29 16.72 -0.44
CA ARG A 98 22.32 15.80 -1.59
C ARG A 98 22.36 14.32 -1.23
N ARG A 99 21.91 13.94 -0.03
CA ARG A 99 21.78 12.55 0.38
C ARG A 99 20.36 12.07 0.08
N HIS A 100 20.25 11.27 -0.96
CA HIS A 100 18.99 10.66 -1.37
C HIS A 100 18.88 9.30 -0.69
N GLY A 101 17.84 9.11 0.12
CA GLY A 101 17.53 7.83 0.75
C GLY A 101 17.01 6.78 -0.24
N GLY A 102 16.67 5.59 0.25
CA GLY A 102 16.09 4.51 -0.56
C GLY A 102 17.09 3.43 -0.97
N ARG A 103 16.61 2.47 -1.78
CA ARG A 103 17.41 1.33 -2.22
C ARG A 103 18.47 1.79 -3.22
N GLN A 104 19.75 1.55 -2.91
CA GLN A 104 20.85 1.82 -3.83
C GLN A 104 20.69 1.01 -5.13
N ALA A 105 21.05 1.63 -6.26
CA ALA A 105 21.06 0.95 -7.54
C ALA A 105 22.04 -0.23 -7.50
N VAL A 106 21.54 -1.43 -7.80
CA VAL A 106 22.35 -2.67 -7.80
C VAL A 106 23.39 -2.66 -8.93
N ILE A 107 23.07 -1.95 -10.01
CA ILE A 107 23.91 -1.76 -11.19
C ILE A 107 24.53 -0.39 -11.12
N THR A 108 25.83 -0.37 -10.88
CA THR A 108 26.68 0.79 -11.00
C THR A 108 27.09 0.97 -12.47
N PRO A 109 27.52 2.17 -12.89
CA PRO A 109 28.04 2.40 -14.24
C PRO A 109 29.14 1.40 -14.63
N ASP A 110 30.08 1.12 -13.72
CA ASP A 110 31.16 0.14 -13.94
C ASP A 110 30.65 -1.28 -14.23
N LYS A 111 29.60 -1.71 -13.53
CA LYS A 111 28.98 -3.03 -13.75
C LYS A 111 28.27 -3.08 -15.10
N LEU A 112 27.67 -1.97 -15.51
CA LEU A 112 26.99 -1.85 -16.80
C LEU A 112 28.00 -1.89 -17.95
N GLU A 113 29.15 -1.24 -17.80
CA GLU A 113 30.23 -1.28 -18.77
C GLU A 113 30.86 -2.68 -18.88
N LYS A 114 31.13 -3.34 -17.75
CA LYS A 114 31.57 -4.75 -17.75
C LYS A 114 30.55 -5.67 -18.41
N ALA A 115 29.26 -5.45 -18.17
CA ALA A 115 28.21 -6.22 -18.82
C ALA A 115 28.24 -6.04 -20.35
N ARG A 116 28.50 -4.82 -20.84
CA ARG A 116 28.65 -4.55 -22.28
C ARG A 116 29.86 -5.25 -22.88
N GLN A 117 31.00 -5.24 -22.18
CA GLN A 117 32.21 -5.93 -22.63
C GLN A 117 31.95 -7.44 -22.76
N HIS A 118 31.27 -8.03 -21.78
CA HIS A 118 30.87 -9.45 -21.82
C HIS A 118 29.89 -9.76 -22.97
N MET A 119 28.93 -8.87 -23.22
CA MET A 119 28.01 -9.01 -24.35
C MET A 119 28.71 -8.83 -25.71
N ALA A 120 29.69 -7.93 -25.81
CA ALA A 120 30.49 -7.73 -27.01
C ALA A 120 31.41 -8.92 -27.29
N SER A 121 31.88 -9.63 -26.25
CA SER A 121 32.58 -10.92 -26.38
C SER A 121 31.67 -12.10 -26.75
N GLY A 122 30.38 -11.86 -27.02
CA GLY A 122 29.43 -12.86 -27.50
C GLY A 122 28.61 -13.58 -26.42
N LEU A 123 28.71 -13.19 -25.13
CA LEU A 123 27.94 -13.80 -24.06
C LEU A 123 26.47 -13.33 -24.09
N ASN A 124 25.55 -14.24 -23.77
CA ASN A 124 24.13 -13.91 -23.68
C ASN A 124 23.86 -13.04 -22.44
N LEU A 125 22.77 -12.25 -22.45
CA LEU A 125 22.38 -11.34 -21.35
C LEU A 125 22.33 -12.05 -19.98
N ARG A 126 21.88 -13.31 -19.95
CA ARG A 126 21.83 -14.12 -18.71
C ARG A 126 23.22 -14.48 -18.20
N GLU A 127 24.14 -14.80 -19.09
CA GLU A 127 25.52 -15.18 -18.78
C GLU A 127 26.32 -13.95 -18.36
N ALA A 128 26.18 -12.84 -19.07
CA ALA A 128 26.76 -11.55 -18.70
C ALA A 128 26.28 -11.10 -17.30
N ALA A 129 24.98 -11.27 -17.00
CA ALA A 129 24.42 -10.97 -15.68
C ALA A 129 24.98 -11.88 -14.57
N ALA A 130 25.17 -13.17 -14.86
CA ALA A 130 25.77 -14.12 -13.92
C ALA A 130 27.23 -13.76 -13.62
N GLN A 131 28.00 -13.36 -14.64
CA GLN A 131 29.41 -13.00 -14.52
C GLN A 131 29.63 -11.78 -13.62
N ILE A 132 28.71 -10.81 -13.68
CA ILE A 132 28.74 -9.60 -12.83
C ILE A 132 27.97 -9.77 -11.51
N LYS A 133 27.45 -10.97 -11.22
CA LYS A 133 26.66 -11.30 -10.01
C LYS A 133 25.43 -10.40 -9.80
N VAL A 134 24.69 -10.10 -10.88
CA VAL A 134 23.46 -9.30 -10.83
C VAL A 134 22.29 -10.08 -11.44
N GLY A 135 21.07 -9.86 -10.96
CA GLY A 135 19.88 -10.48 -11.53
C GLY A 135 19.62 -10.02 -12.97
N LYS A 136 19.22 -10.94 -13.86
CA LYS A 136 18.90 -10.66 -15.27
C LYS A 136 17.92 -9.49 -15.43
N THR A 137 16.88 -9.44 -14.59
CA THR A 137 15.84 -8.40 -14.61
C THR A 137 16.41 -7.03 -14.30
N ALA A 138 17.34 -6.94 -13.36
CA ALA A 138 18.02 -5.68 -13.04
C ALA A 138 18.89 -5.23 -14.23
N LEU A 139 19.66 -6.14 -14.84
CA LEU A 139 20.53 -5.79 -15.98
C LEU A 139 19.70 -5.33 -17.19
N TYR A 140 18.62 -6.04 -17.48
CA TYR A 140 17.68 -5.65 -18.53
C TYR A 140 17.05 -4.27 -18.26
N ALA A 141 16.59 -4.03 -17.04
CA ALA A 141 16.00 -2.75 -16.66
C ALA A 141 17.01 -1.60 -16.82
N ALA A 142 18.24 -1.77 -16.36
CA ALA A 142 19.29 -0.75 -16.50
C ALA A 142 19.61 -0.43 -17.97
N LEU A 143 19.77 -1.45 -18.83
CA LEU A 143 20.01 -1.27 -20.26
C LEU A 143 18.83 -0.57 -20.98
N LYS A 144 17.59 -0.83 -20.53
CA LYS A 144 16.39 -0.17 -21.06
C LYS A 144 16.33 1.30 -20.62
N THR A 145 16.59 1.58 -19.36
CA THR A 145 16.56 2.95 -18.81
C THR A 145 17.58 3.85 -19.50
N GLU A 146 18.80 3.37 -19.77
CA GLU A 146 19.79 4.15 -20.51
C GLU A 146 19.36 4.50 -21.94
N LYS A 147 18.77 3.53 -22.67
CA LYS A 147 18.27 3.78 -24.04
C LYS A 147 17.15 4.82 -24.05
N THR A 148 16.27 4.83 -23.04
CA THR A 148 15.20 5.82 -22.92
C THR A 148 15.74 7.20 -22.57
N GLY A 149 16.76 7.28 -21.71
CA GLY A 149 17.44 8.53 -21.35
C GLY A 149 18.17 9.18 -22.53
N ALA A 150 18.85 8.37 -23.36
CA ALA A 150 19.51 8.84 -24.58
C ALA A 150 18.53 9.38 -25.64
N LYS A 151 17.27 8.93 -25.63
CA LYS A 151 16.22 9.40 -26.57
C LYS A 151 15.55 10.71 -26.19
N HIS A 152 15.58 11.11 -24.92
CA HIS A 152 14.97 12.37 -24.44
C HIS A 152 15.95 13.55 -24.44
N GLN A 153 17.25 13.29 -24.62
CA GLN A 153 18.31 14.31 -24.63
C GLN A 153 18.75 14.71 -26.05
N ALA A 154 18.09 14.17 -27.09
CA ALA A 154 18.37 14.41 -28.50
C ALA A 154 17.20 15.13 -29.18
#